data_AF-A0AAW4KNQ3-F1
#
_entry.id   AF-A0AAW4KNQ3-F1
#
_cell.length_a   1.000
_cell.length_b   1.000
_cell.length_c   1.000
_cell.angle_alpha   90.00
_cell.angle_beta   90.00
_cell.angle_gamma   90.00
#
_symmetry.space_group_name_H-M   'P 1'
#
loop_
_entity.id
_entity.type
_entity.pdbx_description
1 polymer ?
#
loop_
_entity_poly.entity_id
_entity_poly.type
_entity_poly.pdbx_seq_one_letter_code
_entity_poly.pdbx_strand_id
1 'polypeptide(L)'
;PLHLEDRNTMICASIGAGKSVSMESMMASALKRGDKLAVVDPNGTFYSKFSFKGDVILNPFDARSAGWTLFNEIKGVHDFDRMAKSIIPPQVDPGDEQWCAYARDVLADTMRKLKETNNPNQDTLVNLLVREDGDTIRAFLANTDSEGYFRDNAEKAIASIQFMMNKYIRPLRFMTKGNFSIHKWVT
;
A
#
# COMPACT_ATOMS: atom_id res chain seq x y z
N PRO A 1 -15.65 -27.56 -6.52
CA PRO A 1 -15.00 -28.64 -5.72
C PRO A 1 -14.06 -28.00 -4.69
N LEU A 2 -14.18 -28.35 -3.40
CA LEU A 2 -13.41 -27.69 -2.33
C LEU A 2 -11.89 -27.77 -2.54
N HIS A 3 -11.39 -28.90 -3.06
CA HIS A 3 -9.96 -29.14 -3.30
C HIS A 3 -9.31 -28.28 -4.40
N LEU A 4 -10.09 -27.42 -5.08
CA LEU A 4 -9.59 -26.50 -6.10
C LEU A 4 -9.57 -25.05 -5.61
N GLU A 5 -10.19 -24.75 -4.46
CA GLU A 5 -10.35 -23.37 -3.98
C GLU A 5 -9.00 -22.73 -3.61
N ASP A 6 -8.03 -23.53 -3.15
CA ASP A 6 -6.65 -23.13 -2.82
C ASP A 6 -5.72 -23.03 -4.03
N ARG A 7 -6.20 -23.33 -5.24
CA ARG A 7 -5.39 -23.29 -6.49
C ARG A 7 -5.56 -22.03 -7.31
N ASN A 8 -6.28 -21.04 -6.77
CA ASN A 8 -6.74 -19.83 -7.47
C ASN A 8 -7.69 -20.14 -8.63
N THR A 9 -8.38 -19.11 -9.12
CA THR A 9 -9.27 -19.21 -10.29
C THR A 9 -9.07 -17.98 -11.17
N MET A 10 -8.94 -18.20 -12.48
CA MET A 10 -8.85 -17.14 -13.48
C MET A 10 -10.13 -17.11 -14.32
N ILE A 11 -10.79 -15.96 -14.37
CA ILE A 11 -12.00 -15.75 -15.18
C ILE A 11 -11.67 -14.78 -16.32
N CYS A 12 -11.57 -15.32 -17.53
CA CYS A 12 -11.35 -14.55 -18.76
C CYS A 12 -12.67 -14.37 -19.50
N ALA A 13 -13.14 -13.12 -19.62
CA ALA A 13 -14.39 -12.79 -20.28
C ALA A 13 -14.37 -11.37 -20.85
N SER A 14 -15.05 -11.16 -21.98
CA SER A 14 -15.23 -9.83 -22.56
C SER A 14 -16.13 -8.94 -21.69
N ILE A 15 -16.16 -7.64 -21.98
CA ILE A 15 -17.07 -6.70 -21.31
C ILE A 15 -18.51 -7.14 -21.58
N GLY A 16 -19.33 -7.23 -20.53
CA GLY A 16 -20.72 -7.66 -20.62
C GLY A 16 -20.96 -9.17 -20.62
N ALA A 17 -19.91 -10.01 -20.73
CA ALA A 17 -20.06 -11.47 -20.77
C ALA A 17 -20.31 -12.15 -19.40
N GLY A 18 -20.73 -11.40 -18.38
CA GLY A 18 -21.14 -11.97 -17.08
C GLY A 18 -20.00 -12.28 -16.09
N LYS A 19 -18.81 -11.70 -16.25
CA LYS A 19 -17.71 -11.84 -15.28
C LYS A 19 -18.15 -11.48 -13.85
N SER A 20 -18.77 -10.31 -13.69
CA SER A 20 -19.25 -9.87 -12.37
C SER A 20 -20.32 -10.79 -11.81
N VAL A 21 -21.26 -11.26 -12.64
CA VAL A 21 -22.32 -12.21 -12.22
C VAL A 21 -21.72 -13.52 -11.71
N SER A 22 -20.66 -14.00 -12.36
CA SER A 22 -19.93 -15.20 -11.93
C SER A 22 -19.25 -14.96 -10.58
N MET A 23 -18.58 -13.81 -10.41
CA MET A 23 -17.98 -13.42 -9.13
C MET A 23 -19.02 -13.29 -8.01
N GLU A 24 -20.18 -12.68 -8.26
CA GLU A 24 -21.28 -12.56 -7.29
C GLU A 24 -21.76 -13.94 -6.81
N SER A 25 -21.88 -14.90 -7.73
CA SER A 25 -22.26 -16.28 -7.39
C SER A 25 -21.21 -16.97 -6.50
N MET A 26 -19.93 -16.75 -6.79
CA MET A 26 -18.82 -17.26 -5.97
C MET A 26 -18.82 -16.63 -4.58
N MET A 27 -18.98 -15.31 -4.50
CA MET A 27 -19.05 -14.58 -3.23
C MET A 27 -20.23 -15.03 -2.39
N ALA A 28 -21.42 -15.15 -2.98
CA ALA A 28 -22.61 -15.62 -2.27
C ALA A 28 -22.42 -17.03 -1.69
N SER A 29 -21.78 -17.93 -2.45
CA SER A 29 -21.44 -19.27 -1.97
C SER A 29 -20.46 -19.24 -0.79
N ALA A 30 -19.40 -18.45 -0.89
CA ALA A 30 -18.38 -18.30 0.16
C ALA A 30 -18.98 -17.71 1.45
N LEU A 31 -19.79 -16.64 1.33
CA LEU A 31 -20.46 -16.02 2.47
C LEU A 31 -21.45 -16.97 3.14
N LYS A 32 -22.17 -17.79 2.38
CA LYS A 32 -23.07 -18.83 2.93
C LYS A 32 -22.32 -19.86 3.78
N ARG A 33 -21.03 -20.09 3.50
CA ARG A 33 -20.16 -20.99 4.30
C ARG A 33 -19.48 -20.28 5.48
N GLY A 34 -19.63 -18.96 5.59
CA GLY A 34 -18.95 -18.16 6.61
C GLY A 34 -17.50 -17.81 6.27
N ASP A 35 -17.10 -17.91 5.00
CA ASP A 35 -15.74 -17.59 4.56
C ASP A 35 -15.50 -16.06 4.62
N LYS A 36 -14.30 -15.66 5.03
CA LYS A 36 -13.86 -14.25 4.97
C LYS A 36 -13.41 -13.91 3.55
N LEU A 37 -13.81 -12.74 3.04
CA LEU A 37 -13.44 -12.25 1.72
C LEU A 37 -12.77 -10.88 1.80
N ALA A 38 -11.64 -10.73 1.12
CA ALA A 38 -11.04 -9.43 0.81
C ALA A 38 -11.31 -9.12 -0.67
N VAL A 39 -12.03 -8.02 -0.94
CA VAL A 39 -12.57 -7.75 -2.28
C VAL A 39 -12.08 -6.39 -2.76
N VAL A 40 -11.41 -6.38 -3.92
CA VAL A 40 -11.19 -5.15 -4.68
C VAL A 40 -12.46 -4.86 -5.45
N ASP A 41 -13.21 -3.86 -5.01
CA ASP A 41 -14.58 -3.60 -5.46
C ASP A 41 -14.72 -2.21 -6.11
N PRO A 42 -14.50 -2.11 -7.43
CA PRO A 42 -14.78 -0.89 -8.17
C PRO A 42 -16.23 -0.42 -7.95
N ASN A 43 -16.40 0.85 -7.58
CA ASN A 43 -17.69 1.50 -7.30
C ASN A 43 -18.47 0.97 -6.07
N GLY A 44 -17.90 0.08 -5.26
CA GLY A 44 -18.61 -0.46 -4.08
C GLY A 44 -19.80 -1.35 -4.44
N THR A 45 -19.79 -1.96 -5.63
CA THR A 45 -20.91 -2.76 -6.15
C THR A 45 -21.14 -3.99 -5.28
N PHE A 46 -20.08 -4.73 -4.98
CA PHE A 46 -20.18 -5.93 -4.16
C PHE A 46 -20.44 -5.58 -2.69
N TYR A 47 -19.80 -4.54 -2.16
CA TYR A 47 -20.02 -4.09 -0.80
C TYR A 47 -21.49 -3.71 -0.57
N SER A 48 -22.14 -3.03 -1.51
CA SER A 48 -23.57 -2.68 -1.41
C SER A 48 -24.51 -3.88 -1.33
N LYS A 49 -24.11 -5.03 -1.89
CA LYS A 49 -24.93 -6.25 -1.98
C LYS A 49 -24.63 -7.25 -0.87
N PHE A 50 -23.36 -7.33 -0.45
CA PHE A 50 -22.85 -8.45 0.33
C PHE A 50 -22.25 -8.07 1.68
N SER A 51 -22.20 -6.78 2.02
CA SER A 51 -21.65 -6.36 3.32
C SER A 51 -22.59 -6.63 4.48
N PHE A 52 -21.99 -6.94 5.63
CA PHE A 52 -22.63 -7.06 6.92
C PHE A 52 -22.19 -5.94 7.86
N LYS A 53 -22.95 -5.74 8.94
CA LYS A 53 -22.53 -4.84 10.02
C LYS A 53 -21.22 -5.35 10.62
N GLY A 54 -20.17 -4.52 10.58
CA GLY A 54 -18.84 -4.85 11.08
C GLY A 54 -17.81 -5.13 9.99
N ASP A 55 -18.24 -5.24 8.73
CA ASP A 55 -17.31 -5.32 7.60
C ASP A 55 -16.50 -4.03 7.46
N VAL A 56 -15.29 -4.18 6.95
CA VAL A 56 -14.31 -3.11 6.85
C VAL A 56 -14.24 -2.59 5.42
N ILE A 57 -14.30 -1.27 5.27
CA ILE A 57 -14.02 -0.57 4.02
C ILE A 57 -12.65 0.12 4.16
N LEU A 58 -11.83 0.03 3.11
CA LEU A 58 -10.66 0.88 2.92
C LEU A 58 -10.87 1.73 1.67
N ASN A 59 -11.34 2.96 1.86
CA ASN A 59 -11.54 3.94 0.80
C ASN A 59 -11.32 5.35 1.38
N PRO A 60 -10.25 6.06 1.01
CA PRO A 60 -9.92 7.37 1.59
C PRO A 60 -11.00 8.44 1.44
N PHE A 61 -11.98 8.24 0.55
CA PHE A 61 -13.06 9.18 0.27
C PHE A 61 -14.44 8.70 0.75
N ASP A 62 -14.50 7.59 1.49
CA ASP A 62 -15.74 7.10 2.11
C ASP A 62 -15.72 7.38 3.62
N ALA A 63 -16.77 8.01 4.15
CA ALA A 63 -16.87 8.35 5.57
C ALA A 63 -16.87 7.12 6.51
N ARG A 64 -17.18 5.93 5.98
CA ARG A 64 -17.18 4.65 6.72
C ARG A 64 -15.80 3.97 6.71
N SER A 65 -14.83 4.51 5.98
CA SER A 65 -13.52 3.89 5.83
C SER A 65 -12.84 3.71 7.17
N ALA A 66 -12.29 2.51 7.39
CA ALA A 66 -11.42 2.28 8.52
C ALA A 66 -10.16 3.12 8.38
N GLY A 67 -9.70 3.64 9.51
CA GLY A 67 -8.48 4.40 9.56
C GLY A 67 -7.26 3.48 9.50
N TRP A 68 -6.41 3.66 8.50
CA TRP A 68 -5.27 2.80 8.21
C TRP A 68 -4.02 3.62 7.89
N THR A 69 -2.90 3.21 8.47
CA THR A 69 -1.59 3.79 8.16
C THR A 69 -0.56 2.70 7.91
N LEU A 70 0.51 3.02 7.17
CA LEU A 70 1.62 2.09 6.95
C LEU A 70 2.20 1.54 8.26
N PHE A 71 2.23 2.37 9.31
CA PHE A 71 2.79 2.00 10.61
C PHE A 71 1.94 0.95 11.35
N ASN A 72 0.66 0.78 10.98
CA ASN A 72 -0.20 -0.22 11.59
C ASN A 72 0.21 -1.65 11.24
N GLU A 73 0.96 -1.82 10.15
CA GLU A 73 1.42 -3.13 9.66
C GLU A 73 2.83 -3.50 10.14
N ILE A 74 3.52 -2.59 10.85
CA ILE A 74 4.90 -2.81 11.31
C ILE A 74 4.90 -3.55 12.65
N LYS A 75 5.46 -4.76 12.67
CA LYS A 75 5.66 -5.59 13.88
C LYS A 75 7.14 -5.84 14.18
N GLY A 76 7.97 -5.88 13.16
CA GLY A 76 9.41 -6.05 13.29
C GLY A 76 10.18 -5.28 12.22
N VAL A 77 11.51 -5.33 12.34
CA VAL A 77 12.43 -4.59 11.45
C VAL A 77 12.30 -4.96 9.97
N HIS A 78 11.86 -6.17 9.65
CA HIS A 78 11.69 -6.64 8.27
C HIS A 78 10.39 -6.14 7.61
N ASP A 79 9.45 -5.61 8.40
CA ASP A 79 8.17 -5.15 7.86
C ASP A 79 8.30 -3.82 7.11
N PHE A 80 9.33 -3.02 7.38
CA PHE A 80 9.58 -1.78 6.66
C PHE A 80 9.84 -2.04 5.17
N ASP A 81 10.77 -2.96 4.87
CA ASP A 81 11.10 -3.36 3.50
C ASP A 81 9.91 -4.06 2.82
N ARG A 82 9.19 -4.89 3.57
CA ARG A 82 8.00 -5.59 3.08
C ARG A 82 6.90 -4.60 2.69
N MET A 83 6.62 -3.62 3.56
CA MET A 83 5.62 -2.59 3.30
C MET A 83 6.03 -1.69 2.14
N ALA A 84 7.32 -1.33 2.04
CA ALA A 84 7.81 -0.54 0.92
C ALA A 84 7.56 -1.24 -0.44
N LYS A 85 7.80 -2.56 -0.52
CA LYS A 85 7.48 -3.37 -1.71
C LYS A 85 5.99 -3.47 -2.04
N SER A 86 5.11 -3.39 -1.03
CA SER A 86 3.65 -3.35 -1.26
C SER A 86 3.19 -1.99 -1.79
N ILE A 87 3.81 -0.90 -1.36
CA ILE A 87 3.43 0.47 -1.77
C ILE A 87 4.01 0.85 -3.12
N ILE A 88 5.25 0.44 -3.38
CA ILE A 88 5.93 0.68 -4.65
C ILE A 88 6.07 -0.69 -5.34
N PRO A 89 5.12 -1.10 -6.21
CA PRO A 89 5.14 -2.41 -6.83
C PRO A 89 6.34 -2.60 -7.77
N PRO A 90 6.75 -3.85 -8.06
CA PRO A 90 7.79 -4.13 -9.06
C PRO A 90 7.38 -3.64 -10.45
N GLN A 91 8.33 -3.08 -11.19
CA GLN A 91 8.15 -2.65 -12.57
C GLN A 91 8.68 -3.71 -13.54
N VAL A 92 8.08 -3.76 -14.74
CA VAL A 92 8.53 -4.65 -15.82
C VAL A 92 9.75 -4.06 -16.52
N ASP A 93 9.78 -2.74 -16.69
CA ASP A 93 10.93 -2.04 -17.27
C ASP A 93 12.10 -2.00 -16.25
N PRO A 94 13.30 -2.47 -16.62
CA PRO A 94 14.44 -2.50 -15.70
C PRO A 94 14.90 -1.12 -15.21
N GLY A 95 14.78 -0.08 -16.05
CA GLY A 95 15.17 1.27 -15.70
C GLY A 95 14.21 1.87 -14.67
N ASP A 96 12.91 1.71 -14.90
CA ASP A 96 11.89 2.12 -13.92
C ASP A 96 12.00 1.32 -12.62
N GLU A 97 12.31 0.03 -12.70
CA GLU A 97 12.48 -0.82 -11.52
C GLU A 97 13.69 -0.39 -10.68
N GLN A 98 14.80 0.04 -11.29
CA GLN A 98 15.94 0.59 -10.57
C GLN A 98 15.54 1.80 -9.72
N TRP A 99 14.78 2.74 -10.28
CA TRP A 99 14.31 3.92 -9.54
C TRP A 99 13.28 3.56 -8.48
N CYS A 100 12.40 2.59 -8.76
CA CYS A 100 11.47 2.06 -7.77
C CYS A 100 12.18 1.36 -6.62
N ALA A 101 13.30 0.64 -6.88
CA ALA A 101 14.10 0.01 -5.84
C ALA A 101 14.67 1.05 -4.88
N TYR A 102 15.35 2.08 -5.38
CA TYR A 102 15.86 3.15 -4.53
C TYR A 102 14.75 3.88 -3.77
N ALA A 103 13.59 4.07 -4.41
CA ALA A 103 12.45 4.66 -3.73
C ALA A 103 11.89 3.77 -2.60
N ARG A 104 11.98 2.44 -2.72
CA ARG A 104 11.60 1.52 -1.62
C ARG A 104 12.58 1.63 -0.46
N ASP A 105 13.87 1.69 -0.73
CA ASP A 105 14.91 1.82 0.29
C ASP A 105 14.69 3.12 1.08
N VAL A 106 14.50 4.24 0.37
CA VAL A 106 14.22 5.55 0.98
C VAL A 106 12.93 5.51 1.81
N LEU A 107 11.86 4.90 1.31
CA LEU A 107 10.61 4.77 2.06
C LEU A 107 10.80 3.95 3.34
N ALA A 108 11.47 2.79 3.23
CA ALA A 108 11.71 1.89 4.35
C ALA A 108 12.56 2.55 5.44
N ASP A 109 13.67 3.19 5.06
CA ASP A 109 14.54 3.92 5.99
C ASP A 109 13.83 5.11 6.63
N THR A 110 13.03 5.85 5.86
CA THR A 110 12.26 6.97 6.41
C THR A 110 11.23 6.48 7.44
N MET A 111 10.48 5.42 7.13
CA MET A 111 9.54 4.82 8.07
C MET A 111 10.24 4.29 9.32
N ARG A 112 11.39 3.63 9.16
CA ARG A 112 12.20 3.12 10.26
C ARG A 112 12.67 4.24 11.18
N LYS A 113 13.27 5.28 10.61
CA LYS A 113 13.79 6.42 11.37
C LYS A 113 12.68 7.22 12.06
N LEU A 114 11.53 7.38 11.42
CA LEU A 114 10.34 7.95 12.07
C LEU A 114 9.86 7.10 13.25
N LYS A 115 9.93 5.77 13.15
CA LYS A 115 9.57 4.87 14.25
C LYS A 115 10.58 4.96 15.40
N GLU A 116 11.87 4.96 15.11
CA GLU A 116 12.97 5.06 16.09
C GLU A 116 12.97 6.41 16.82
N THR A 117 12.64 7.49 16.13
CA THR A 117 12.49 8.84 16.70
C THR A 117 11.13 9.07 17.39
N ASN A 118 10.35 7.99 17.60
CA ASN A 118 9.03 8.02 18.24
C ASN A 118 8.01 8.95 17.57
N ASN A 119 8.11 9.11 16.25
CA ASN A 119 7.17 9.88 15.42
C ASN A 119 6.62 9.04 14.24
N PRO A 120 5.95 7.89 14.48
CA PRO A 120 5.36 7.05 13.43
C PRO A 120 4.07 7.69 12.87
N ASN A 121 4.24 8.81 12.16
CA ASN A 121 3.15 9.63 11.65
C ASN A 121 3.14 9.62 10.12
N GLN A 122 2.02 9.21 9.53
CA GLN A 122 1.88 9.11 8.07
C GLN A 122 1.92 10.48 7.38
N ASP A 123 1.39 11.53 7.98
CA ASP A 123 1.45 12.86 7.37
C ASP A 123 2.88 13.39 7.37
N THR A 124 3.63 13.17 8.46
CA THR A 124 5.06 13.51 8.51
C THR A 124 5.84 12.75 7.44
N LEU A 125 5.61 11.44 7.32
CA LEU A 125 6.21 10.61 6.27
C LEU A 125 5.92 11.16 4.86
N VAL A 126 4.64 11.42 4.56
CA VAL A 126 4.23 11.90 3.24
C VAL A 126 4.75 13.32 2.98
N ASN A 127 4.73 14.21 3.96
CA ASN A 127 5.24 15.57 3.78
C ASN A 127 6.75 15.53 3.50
N LEU A 128 7.51 14.78 4.29
CA LEU A 128 8.95 14.64 4.10
C LEU A 128 9.29 14.11 2.70
N LEU A 129 8.66 13.03 2.26
CA LEU A 129 9.02 12.37 1.00
C LEU A 129 8.47 13.04 -0.25
N VAL A 130 7.44 13.89 -0.13
CA VAL A 130 6.70 14.43 -1.29
C VAL A 130 6.84 15.95 -1.41
N ARG A 131 7.08 16.68 -0.31
CA ARG A 131 7.11 18.15 -0.30
C ARG A 131 8.49 18.74 -0.03
N GLU A 132 9.28 18.09 0.81
CA GLU A 132 10.60 18.60 1.17
C GLU A 132 11.59 18.41 0.02
N ASP A 133 12.65 19.21 0.02
CA ASP A 133 13.73 19.13 -0.95
C ASP A 133 14.73 17.99 -0.63
N GLY A 134 15.63 17.72 -1.58
CA GLY A 134 16.63 16.67 -1.44
C GLY A 134 17.54 16.86 -0.23
N ASP A 135 17.88 18.10 0.11
CA ASP A 135 18.77 18.43 1.24
C ASP A 135 18.10 18.14 2.58
N THR A 136 16.82 18.50 2.72
CA THR A 136 16.03 18.20 3.93
C THR A 136 15.83 16.69 4.08
N ILE A 137 15.53 15.99 2.99
CA ILE A 137 15.40 14.52 2.99
C ILE A 137 16.74 13.87 3.36
N ARG A 138 17.87 14.34 2.79
CA ARG A 138 19.21 13.85 3.12
C ARG A 138 19.54 14.06 4.59
N ALA A 139 19.31 15.26 5.11
CA ALA A 139 19.55 15.58 6.51
C ALA A 139 18.70 14.69 7.43
N PHE A 140 17.43 14.47 7.08
CA PHE A 140 16.59 13.53 7.80
C PHE A 140 17.12 12.11 7.70
N LEU A 141 17.66 11.66 6.57
CA LEU A 141 18.19 10.31 6.35
C LEU A 141 19.64 10.12 6.81
N ALA A 142 20.26 11.10 7.47
CA ALA A 142 21.63 10.97 7.96
C ALA A 142 21.86 9.69 8.79
N ASN A 143 22.94 8.96 8.52
CA ASN A 143 23.27 7.66 9.10
C ASN A 143 22.30 6.51 8.74
N THR A 144 21.61 6.61 7.60
CA THR A 144 20.87 5.49 6.99
C THR A 144 21.51 5.10 5.67
N ASP A 145 21.21 3.89 5.17
CA ASP A 145 21.75 3.42 3.88
C ASP A 145 21.25 4.30 2.72
N SER A 146 20.07 4.91 2.88
CA SER A 146 19.46 5.81 1.90
C SER A 146 20.06 7.22 1.82
N GLU A 147 20.90 7.64 2.77
CA GLU A 147 21.56 8.96 2.74
C GLU A 147 22.34 9.17 1.43
N GLY A 148 22.96 8.09 0.93
CA GLY A 148 23.81 8.13 -0.26
C GLY A 148 23.09 8.51 -1.56
N TYR A 149 21.77 8.37 -1.63
CA TYR A 149 20.99 8.72 -2.81
C TYR A 149 20.85 10.23 -3.03
N PHE A 150 21.07 11.03 -1.98
CA PHE A 150 20.88 12.48 -1.98
C PHE A 150 22.21 13.25 -1.90
N ARG A 151 23.30 12.68 -2.43
CA ARG A 151 24.61 13.33 -2.47
C ARG A 151 24.68 14.42 -3.54
N ASP A 152 25.64 15.31 -3.35
CA ASP A 152 26.00 16.33 -4.35
C ASP A 152 26.42 15.63 -5.65
N ASN A 153 26.00 16.14 -6.81
CA ASN A 153 26.15 15.53 -8.15
C ASN A 153 25.28 14.28 -8.42
N ALA A 154 24.20 14.06 -7.66
CA ALA A 154 23.24 12.97 -7.87
C ALA A 154 21.87 13.45 -8.38
N GLU A 155 21.79 14.60 -9.06
CA GLU A 155 20.54 15.31 -9.40
C GLU A 155 19.55 14.43 -10.15
N LYS A 156 20.04 13.59 -11.08
CA LYS A 156 19.20 12.65 -11.82
C LYS A 156 18.55 11.61 -10.90
N ALA A 157 19.32 11.04 -9.97
CA ALA A 157 18.80 10.03 -9.04
C ALA A 157 17.79 10.65 -8.06
N ILE A 158 18.11 11.84 -7.52
CA ILE A 158 17.22 12.59 -6.62
C ILE A 158 15.89 12.88 -7.33
N ALA A 159 15.94 13.42 -8.55
CA ALA A 159 14.73 13.70 -9.33
C ALA A 159 13.91 12.43 -9.59
N SER A 160 14.55 11.34 -10.03
CA SER A 160 13.88 10.05 -10.25
C SER A 160 13.21 9.49 -9.00
N ILE A 161 13.89 9.51 -7.85
CA ILE A 161 13.33 9.05 -6.58
C ILE A 161 12.14 9.93 -6.18
N GLN A 162 12.28 11.25 -6.27
CA GLN A 162 11.18 12.18 -5.99
C GLN A 162 9.98 11.95 -6.90
N PHE A 163 10.18 11.62 -8.19
CA PHE A 163 9.07 11.24 -9.08
C PHE A 163 8.36 9.98 -8.60
N MET A 164 9.11 8.94 -8.17
CA MET A 164 8.52 7.72 -7.63
C MET A 164 7.76 7.98 -6.31
N MET A 165 8.32 8.81 -5.42
CA MET A 165 7.64 9.22 -4.19
C MET A 165 6.33 9.95 -4.49
N ASN A 166 6.35 10.86 -5.46
CA ASN A 166 5.16 11.58 -5.88
C ASN A 166 4.09 10.66 -6.50
N LYS A 167 4.49 9.59 -7.18
CA LYS A 167 3.57 8.62 -7.79
C LYS A 167 2.91 7.71 -6.76
N TYR A 168 3.69 7.13 -5.84
CA TYR A 168 3.21 6.07 -4.96
C TYR A 168 2.90 6.52 -3.52
N ILE A 169 3.59 7.53 -3.00
CA ILE A 169 3.45 7.97 -1.60
C ILE A 169 2.44 9.10 -1.46
N ARG A 170 2.37 10.00 -2.45
CA ARG A 170 1.43 11.12 -2.44
C ARG A 170 -0.02 10.70 -2.15
N PRO A 171 -0.59 9.62 -2.72
CA PRO A 171 -1.97 9.21 -2.43
C PRO A 171 -2.23 8.85 -0.96
N LEU A 172 -1.20 8.45 -0.20
CA LEU A 172 -1.35 8.06 1.20
C LEU A 172 -1.79 9.22 2.11
N ARG A 173 -1.66 10.48 1.67
CA ARG A 173 -2.19 11.64 2.41
C ARG A 173 -3.71 11.63 2.58
N PHE A 174 -4.41 10.92 1.70
CA PHE A 174 -5.87 10.88 1.71
C PHE A 174 -6.41 9.78 2.62
N MET A 175 -5.56 8.84 3.05
CA MET A 175 -6.00 7.75 3.89
C MET A 175 -6.54 8.27 5.22
N THR A 176 -7.69 7.75 5.61
CA THR A 176 -8.29 8.00 6.92
C THR A 176 -7.32 7.55 8.01
N LYS A 177 -7.12 8.38 9.03
CA LYS A 177 -6.25 8.04 10.17
C LYS A 177 -6.97 7.08 11.11
N GLY A 178 -6.24 6.10 11.62
CA GLY A 178 -6.73 5.16 12.63
C GLY A 178 -5.81 3.96 12.79
N ASN A 179 -6.30 2.96 13.53
CA ASN A 179 -5.48 1.85 14.03
C ASN A 179 -5.83 0.50 13.37
N PHE A 180 -6.58 0.51 12.27
CA PHE A 180 -6.90 -0.71 11.54
C PHE A 180 -5.61 -1.32 10.97
N SER A 181 -5.42 -2.62 11.17
CA SER A 181 -4.32 -3.40 10.58
C SER A 181 -4.91 -4.56 9.79
N ILE A 182 -4.55 -4.63 8.53
CA ILE A 182 -4.90 -5.74 7.63
C ILE A 182 -4.31 -7.03 8.19
N HIS A 183 -3.07 -7.00 8.68
CA HIS A 183 -2.47 -8.18 9.30
C HIS A 183 -3.34 -8.70 10.45
N LYS A 184 -3.76 -7.83 11.39
CA LYS A 184 -4.57 -8.25 12.54
C LYS A 184 -5.98 -8.71 12.14
N TRP A 185 -6.51 -8.23 11.01
CA TRP A 185 -7.84 -8.62 10.54
C TRP A 185 -7.86 -10.01 9.89
N VAL A 186 -6.78 -10.38 9.20
CA VAL A 186 -6.62 -11.70 8.57
C VAL A 186 -6.35 -12.80 9.62
N THR A 187 -5.55 -12.50 10.64
CA THR A 187 -5.22 -13.45 11.74
C THR A 187 -6.31 -13.55 12.78
#